data_AF-A0A170XUU0-F1
#
_entry.id   AF-A0A170XUU0-F1
#
_cell.length_a   1.000
_cell.length_b   1.000
_cell.length_c   1.000
_cell.angle_alpha   90.00
_cell.angle_beta   90.00
_cell.angle_gamma   90.00
#
_symmetry.space_group_name_H-M   'P 1'
#
loop_
_entity.id
_entity.type
_entity.pdbx_description
1 polymer ?
#
loop_
_entity_poly.entity_id
_entity_poly.type
_entity_poly.pdbx_seq_one_letter_code
_entity_poly.pdbx_strand_id
1 'polypeptide(L)'
;MKCTSQILENGNMRSFYTQLNEPTPDLYLEMIINHTEFQNGAGKFIAQSRSVDKDGNNIDDLFHPVQTTIIDTDYSNYAVEHQCVAFSGDIYYAYAILNRKPYMMDPNVETILN
;
A
#
# COMPACT_ATOMS: atom_id res chain seq x y z
N MET A 1 -9.83 3.64 0.31
CA MET A 1 -8.56 3.45 -0.43
C MET A 1 -8.71 2.26 -1.37
N LYS A 2 -8.25 2.38 -2.61
CA LYS A 2 -8.19 1.29 -3.60
C LYS A 2 -6.72 1.04 -3.94
N CYS A 3 -6.32 -0.23 -4.05
CA CYS A 3 -4.98 -0.61 -4.49
C CYS A 3 -5.09 -1.53 -5.71
N THR A 4 -4.26 -1.30 -6.72
CA THR A 4 -4.08 -2.20 -7.88
C THR A 4 -2.60 -2.47 -8.07
N SER A 5 -2.23 -3.73 -8.32
CA SER A 5 -0.82 -4.11 -8.44
C SER A 5 -0.54 -4.94 -9.69
N GLN A 6 0.66 -4.80 -10.25
CA GLN A 6 1.17 -5.58 -11.37
C GLN A 6 2.66 -5.92 -11.18
N ILE A 7 3.09 -7.08 -11.68
CA ILE A 7 4.51 -7.41 -11.78
C ILE A 7 5.04 -6.83 -13.10
N LEU A 8 6.16 -6.13 -13.04
CA LEU A 8 6.85 -5.52 -14.16
C LEU A 8 7.83 -6.51 -14.80
N GLU A 9 8.25 -6.25 -16.04
CA GLU A 9 9.21 -7.09 -16.78
C GLU A 9 10.58 -7.20 -16.07
N ASN A 10 10.98 -6.17 -15.33
CA ASN A 10 12.20 -6.18 -14.53
C ASN A 10 12.08 -6.98 -13.21
N GLY A 11 10.93 -7.64 -13.00
CA GLY A 11 10.64 -8.43 -11.82
C GLY A 11 10.05 -7.63 -10.67
N ASN A 12 10.11 -6.29 -10.63
CA ASN A 12 9.55 -5.52 -9.53
C ASN A 12 8.02 -5.52 -9.54
N MET A 13 7.42 -5.42 -8.36
CA MET A 13 5.99 -5.18 -8.22
C MET A 13 5.72 -3.68 -8.21
N ARG A 14 4.80 -3.24 -9.06
CA ARG A 14 4.24 -1.89 -9.06
C ARG A 14 2.86 -1.94 -8.43
N SER A 15 2.60 -1.10 -7.43
CA SER A 15 1.29 -0.90 -6.81
C SER A 15 0.85 0.54 -7.00
N PHE A 16 -0.44 0.75 -7.27
CA PHE A 16 -1.06 2.05 -7.42
C PHE A 16 -2.18 2.19 -6.41
N TYR A 17 -2.05 3.18 -5.52
CA TYR A 17 -3.00 3.47 -4.47
C TYR A 17 -3.80 4.72 -4.83
N THR A 18 -5.11 4.64 -4.62
CA THR A 18 -6.03 5.76 -4.74
C THR A 18 -6.75 5.95 -3.42
N GLN A 19 -6.62 7.14 -2.85
CA GLN A 19 -7.35 7.56 -1.67
C GLN A 19 -8.20 8.76 -2.04
N LEU A 20 -9.52 8.53 -2.08
CA LEU A 20 -10.49 9.60 -2.20
C LEU A 20 -10.59 10.27 -0.84
N ASN A 21 -10.32 11.57 -0.81
CA ASN A 21 -10.41 12.36 0.41
C ASN A 21 -11.47 13.45 0.22
N GLU A 22 -12.28 13.69 1.25
CA GLU A 22 -13.11 14.89 1.35
C GLU A 22 -12.88 15.51 2.73
N PRO A 23 -12.60 16.83 2.84
CA PRO A 23 -12.64 17.86 1.80
C PRO A 23 -11.30 18.10 1.08
N THR A 24 -10.24 17.36 1.40
CA THR A 24 -8.91 17.56 0.79
C THR A 24 -8.80 16.89 -0.57
N PRO A 25 -7.87 17.30 -1.45
CA PRO A 25 -7.66 16.62 -2.72
C PRO A 25 -7.40 15.12 -2.57
N ASP A 26 -7.86 14.37 -3.56
CA ASP A 26 -7.55 12.95 -3.70
C ASP A 26 -6.03 12.73 -3.74
N LEU A 27 -5.61 11.63 -3.15
CA LEU A 27 -4.22 11.20 -3.14
C LEU A 27 -4.03 9.98 -4.04
N TYR A 28 -3.09 10.08 -4.96
CA TYR A 28 -2.68 9.00 -5.86
C TYR A 28 -1.19 8.72 -5.63
N LEU A 29 -0.88 7.48 -5.30
CA LEU A 29 0.49 7.06 -5.01
C LEU A 29 0.86 5.88 -5.90
N GLU A 30 2.08 5.92 -6.41
CA GLU A 30 2.74 4.75 -6.95
C GLU A 30 3.72 4.21 -5.91
N MET A 31 3.80 2.88 -5.81
CA MET A 31 4.78 2.17 -5.03
C MET A 31 5.48 1.12 -5.90
N ILE A 32 6.80 1.15 -5.89
CA ILE A 32 7.64 0.13 -6.52
C ILE A 32 8.28 -0.70 -5.41
N ILE A 33 8.09 -2.02 -5.48
CA ILE A 33 8.58 -2.97 -4.49
C ILE A 33 9.47 -3.97 -5.21
N ASN A 34 10.66 -4.20 -4.67
CA ASN A 34 11.56 -5.20 -5.21
C ASN A 34 11.00 -6.60 -4.91
N HIS A 35 10.73 -7.39 -5.95
CA HIS A 35 10.14 -8.70 -5.77
C HIS A 35 11.06 -9.68 -5.01
N THR A 36 12.38 -9.43 -5.00
CA THR A 36 13.29 -10.25 -4.20
C THR A 36 13.07 -10.07 -2.69
N GLU A 37 12.44 -8.98 -2.25
CA GLU A 37 12.09 -8.77 -0.85
C GLU A 37 10.92 -9.65 -0.37
N PHE A 38 10.17 -10.27 -1.29
CA PHE A 38 9.11 -11.23 -0.96
C PHE A 38 9.59 -12.68 -0.87
N GLN A 39 10.91 -12.93 -0.97
CA GLN A 39 11.45 -14.28 -0.86
C GLN A 39 11.24 -14.83 0.55
N ASN A 40 10.75 -16.07 0.66
CA ASN A 40 10.43 -16.79 1.90
C ASN A 40 9.16 -16.33 2.65
N GLY A 41 8.18 -15.75 1.94
CA GLY A 41 6.91 -15.35 2.56
C GLY A 41 7.08 -14.20 3.54
N ALA A 42 8.09 -13.35 3.32
CA ALA A 42 8.37 -12.21 4.18
C ALA A 42 7.19 -11.23 4.13
N GLY A 43 6.54 -11.05 5.27
CA GLY A 43 5.56 -9.99 5.50
C GLY A 43 6.21 -8.65 5.83
N LYS A 44 7.47 -8.37 5.44
CA LYS A 44 8.14 -7.09 5.72
C LYS A 44 9.03 -6.68 4.55
N PHE A 45 8.83 -5.50 4.00
CA PHE A 45 9.56 -4.99 2.84
C PHE A 45 9.58 -3.46 2.81
N ILE A 46 10.42 -2.88 1.96
CA ILE A 46 10.48 -1.45 1.70
C ILE A 46 9.87 -1.17 0.33
N ALA A 47 8.76 -0.43 0.32
CA ALA A 47 8.17 0.11 -0.90
C ALA A 47 8.76 1.49 -1.19
N GLN A 48 9.23 1.73 -2.41
CA GLN A 48 9.60 3.07 -2.87
C GLN A 48 8.34 3.76 -3.38
N SER A 49 7.84 4.74 -2.63
CA SER A 49 6.59 5.45 -2.96
C SER A 49 6.85 6.84 -3.55
N ARG A 50 5.95 7.31 -4.42
CA ARG A 50 5.92 8.68 -4.93
C ARG A 50 4.50 9.14 -5.23
N SER A 51 4.32 10.45 -5.30
CA SER A 51 3.06 11.06 -5.71
C SER A 51 2.92 11.06 -7.23
N VAL A 52 1.73 10.71 -7.70
CA VAL A 52 1.38 10.64 -9.13
C VAL A 52 0.03 11.31 -9.34
N ASP A 53 -0.31 11.60 -10.59
CA ASP A 53 -1.65 12.08 -10.92
C ASP A 53 -2.65 10.91 -10.99
N LYS A 54 -3.92 11.22 -11.23
CA LYS A 54 -5.00 10.24 -11.35
C LYS A 54 -4.79 9.20 -12.47
N ASP A 55 -3.98 9.54 -13.47
CA ASP A 55 -3.68 8.71 -14.64
C ASP A 55 -2.36 7.93 -14.42
N GLY A 56 -1.69 8.15 -13.28
CA GLY A 56 -0.44 7.51 -12.90
C GLY A 56 0.80 8.13 -13.50
N ASN A 57 0.71 9.36 -14.03
CA ASN A 57 1.87 10.10 -14.48
C ASN A 57 2.58 10.74 -13.28
N ASN A 58 3.90 10.86 -13.40
CA ASN A 58 4.73 11.45 -12.35
C ASN A 58 4.32 12.92 -12.15
N ILE A 59 4.01 13.28 -10.91
CA ILE A 59 3.95 14.70 -10.51
C ILE A 59 5.35 15.14 -10.07
N ASP A 60 6.09 14.24 -9.43
CA ASP A 60 7.48 14.37 -9.07
C ASP A 60 8.24 13.06 -9.34
N ASP A 61 9.57 13.16 -9.42
CA ASP A 61 10.47 12.00 -9.57
C ASP A 61 11.07 11.56 -8.22
N LEU A 62 10.57 12.08 -7.10
CA LEU A 62 11.15 11.83 -5.78
C LEU A 62 10.48 10.64 -5.11
N PHE A 63 11.20 9.53 -5.08
CA PHE A 63 10.80 8.38 -4.28
C PHE A 63 11.16 8.58 -2.81
N HIS A 64 10.26 8.16 -1.93
CA HIS A 64 10.47 8.04 -0.50
C HIS A 64 10.19 6.61 -0.03
N PRO A 65 11.00 6.07 0.89
CA PRO A 65 10.82 4.72 1.37
C PRO A 65 9.64 4.63 2.35
N VAL A 66 8.80 3.62 2.15
CA VAL A 66 7.72 3.22 3.04
C VAL A 66 8.04 1.83 3.56
N GLN A 67 8.22 1.71 4.87
CA GLN A 67 8.39 0.40 5.50
C GLN A 67 7.02 -0.25 5.67
N THR A 68 6.78 -1.32 4.95
CA THR A 68 5.50 -2.03 4.97
C THR A 68 5.67 -3.39 5.62
N THR A 69 4.74 -3.74 6.49
CA THR A 69 4.62 -5.05 7.12
C THR A 69 3.24 -5.62 6.83
N ILE A 70 3.15 -6.76 6.15
CA ILE A 70 1.96 -7.59 6.13
C ILE A 70 1.92 -8.35 7.46
N ILE A 71 0.97 -7.95 8.31
CA ILE A 71 0.75 -8.53 9.63
C ILE A 71 0.04 -9.87 9.50
N ASP A 72 -0.98 -9.91 8.64
CA ASP A 72 -1.79 -11.09 8.41
C ASP A 72 -2.39 -11.05 7.00
N THR A 73 -2.59 -12.21 6.39
CA THR A 73 -3.26 -12.34 5.10
C THR A 73 -3.60 -13.80 4.84
N ASP A 74 -4.75 -14.03 4.22
CA ASP A 74 -5.12 -15.34 3.66
C ASP A 74 -4.67 -15.50 2.19
N TYR A 75 -3.92 -14.53 1.67
CA TYR A 75 -3.46 -14.40 0.28
C TYR A 75 -4.56 -14.40 -0.79
N SER A 76 -5.83 -14.46 -0.40
CA SER A 76 -6.94 -14.75 -1.32
C SER A 76 -8.08 -13.73 -1.22
N ASN A 77 -8.40 -13.23 -0.03
CA ASN A 77 -9.49 -12.28 0.22
C ASN A 77 -9.02 -11.04 0.96
N TYR A 78 -8.18 -11.16 1.99
CA TYR A 78 -7.80 -10.04 2.85
C TYR A 78 -6.31 -9.95 3.16
N ALA A 79 -5.88 -8.75 3.55
CA ALA A 79 -4.59 -8.52 4.17
C ALA A 79 -4.71 -7.42 5.23
N VAL A 80 -3.93 -7.55 6.30
CA VAL A 80 -3.71 -6.51 7.30
C VAL A 80 -2.28 -6.03 7.13
N GLU A 81 -2.12 -4.75 6.85
CA GLU A 81 -0.81 -4.13 6.70
C GLU A 81 -0.57 -3.05 7.73
N HIS A 82 0.68 -2.91 8.13
CA HIS A 82 1.21 -1.77 8.85
C HIS A 82 2.24 -1.06 7.97
N GLN A 83 2.09 0.25 7.83
CA GLN A 83 2.97 1.09 7.05
C GLN A 83 3.58 2.16 7.95
N CYS A 84 4.89 2.35 7.83
CA CYS A 84 5.65 3.41 8.47
C CYS A 84 6.27 4.30 7.39
N VAL A 85 5.86 5.56 7.35
CA VAL A 85 6.30 6.54 6.36
C VAL A 85 7.04 7.67 7.06
N ALA A 86 8.27 7.94 6.63
CA ALA A 86 8.96 9.17 7.01
C ALA A 86 8.62 10.25 5.97
N PHE A 87 7.88 11.29 6.38
CA PHE A 87 7.46 12.36 5.49
C PHE A 87 7.71 13.72 6.13
N SER A 88 8.46 14.59 5.45
CA SER A 88 8.76 15.97 5.88
C SER A 88 9.36 16.11 7.29
N GLY A 89 10.13 15.11 7.74
CA GLY A 89 10.77 15.10 9.07
C GLY A 89 9.95 14.47 10.18
N ASP A 90 8.68 14.15 9.93
CA ASP A 90 7.81 13.40 10.82
C ASP A 90 7.72 11.92 10.40
N ILE A 91 7.31 11.07 11.35
CA ILE A 91 7.04 9.66 11.10
C ILE A 91 5.55 9.41 11.30
N TYR A 92 4.91 8.88 10.25
CA TYR A 92 3.51 8.50 10.24
C TYR A 92 3.38 6.98 10.23
N TYR A 93 2.41 6.48 11.00
CA TYR A 93 2.07 5.06 11.05
C TYR A 93 0.62 4.88 10.62
N ALA A 94 0.38 3.93 9.74
CA ALA A 94 -0.95 3.56 9.30
C ALA A 94 -1.14 2.05 9.39
N TYR A 95 -2.33 1.64 9.82
CA TYR A 95 -2.79 0.26 9.68
C TYR A 95 -3.92 0.26 8.66
N ALA A 96 -3.85 -0.67 7.70
CA ALA A 96 -4.91 -0.85 6.73
C ALA A 96 -5.38 -2.31 6.71
N ILE A 97 -6.70 -2.47 6.66
CA ILE A 97 -7.35 -3.75 6.37
C ILE A 97 -7.80 -3.69 4.91
N LEU A 98 -7.18 -4.52 4.08
CA LEU A 98 -7.41 -4.61 2.65
C LEU A 98 -8.32 -5.80 2.34
N ASN A 99 -9.28 -5.62 1.42
CA ASN A 99 -10.12 -6.70 0.93
C ASN A 99 -10.23 -6.65 -0.60
N ARG A 100 -10.17 -7.81 -1.28
CA ARG A 100 -10.35 -7.93 -2.74
C ARG A 100 -11.79 -7.66 -3.17
N LYS A 101 -12.77 -7.89 -2.28
CA LYS A 101 -14.19 -7.60 -2.52
C LYS A 101 -14.52 -6.23 -1.92
N PRO A 102 -14.82 -5.22 -2.75
CA PRO A 102 -15.17 -3.90 -2.24
C PRO A 102 -16.47 -4.00 -1.41
N TYR A 103 -16.52 -3.23 -0.32
CA TYR A 103 -17.68 -3.10 0.58
C TYR A 103 -18.09 -4.38 1.34
N MET A 104 -17.23 -5.39 1.37
CA MET A 104 -17.42 -6.57 2.21
C MET A 104 -16.27 -6.64 3.22
N MET A 105 -16.58 -6.69 4.52
CA MET A 105 -15.59 -7.13 5.50
C MET A 105 -15.53 -8.66 5.51
N ASP A 106 -14.33 -9.21 5.63
CA ASP A 106 -14.18 -10.64 5.86
C ASP A 106 -14.81 -10.96 7.24
N PRO A 107 -15.72 -11.94 7.33
CA PRO A 107 -16.38 -12.27 8.59
C PRO A 107 -15.43 -12.73 9.69
N ASN A 108 -14.19 -13.11 9.35
CA ASN A 108 -13.15 -13.47 10.33
C ASN A 108 -12.34 -12.28 10.85
N VAL A 109 -12.55 -11.07 10.31
CA VAL A 109 -11.94 -9.84 10.82
C VAL A 109 -12.87 -9.23 11.86
N GLU A 110 -12.59 -9.49 13.14
CA GLU A 110 -13.27 -8.81 14.24
C GLU A 110 -12.84 -7.34 14.32
N THR A 111 -13.81 -6.43 14.19
CA THR A 111 -13.57 -5.00 14.40
C THR A 111 -13.65 -4.72 15.90
N ILE A 112 -12.51 -4.70 16.58
CA ILE A 112 -12.43 -4.22 17.97
C ILE A 112 -12.40 -2.69 17.93
N LEU A 113 -13.57 -2.07 17.82
CA LEU A 113 -13.72 -0.63 18.04
C LEU A 113 -13.83 -0.42 19.57
N ASN A 114 -12.78 0.16 20.17
CA ASN A 114 -12.83 0.72 21.53
C ASN A 114 -13.55 2.07 21.54
#